data_AF-A0A941RNP8-F1
#
_entry.id   AF-A0A941RNP8-F1
#
_cell.length_a   1.000
_cell.length_b   1.000
_cell.length_c   1.000
_cell.angle_alpha   90.00
_cell.angle_beta   90.00
_cell.angle_gamma   90.00
#
_symmetry.space_group_name_H-M   'P 1'
#
loop_
_entity.id
_entity.type
_entity.pdbx_description
1 polymer ?
#
loop_
_entity_poly.entity_id
_entity_poly.type
_entity_poly.pdbx_seq_one_letter_code
_entity_poly.pdbx_strand_id
1 'polypeptide(L)'
;MTTASTARSVIASVAILVSLPVLAEQAEHRQLGPHVHGQGTLDIAIEGKKIEMELVAPGMDIVGFEHVATTDDQKAKVEKAKAQLADVLNVFKLPSAAKCKTETANVESRKETHHPGDKDDDDDKPGESQHSEFHATYTITCEAPESVTGMETAYFSDFAGGQLLNVNVTTPKGQTQAQMTREKPTLDLTGVM
;
A
#
# COMPACT_ATOMS: atom_id res chain seq x y z
N MET A 1 65.41 67.45 -11.58
CA MET A 1 65.90 66.48 -10.58
C MET A 1 64.68 65.75 -10.02
N THR A 2 64.36 64.57 -10.57
CA THR A 2 64.45 63.22 -9.93
C THR A 2 63.11 62.84 -9.24
N THR A 3 62.17 62.21 -9.98
CA THR A 3 61.71 60.79 -9.93
C THR A 3 60.87 60.35 -8.72
N ALA A 4 59.68 59.77 -8.97
CA ALA A 4 59.05 58.58 -8.34
C ALA A 4 57.56 58.53 -8.78
N SER A 5 57.10 57.64 -9.66
CA SER A 5 56.76 56.22 -9.46
C SER A 5 55.94 55.94 -8.20
N THR A 6 54.66 55.58 -8.35
CA THR A 6 54.09 54.39 -7.71
C THR A 6 52.69 54.06 -8.26
N ALA A 7 52.55 52.80 -8.64
CA ALA A 7 51.33 52.14 -9.08
C ALA A 7 50.26 52.08 -7.98
N ARG A 8 48.99 52.11 -8.35
CA ARG A 8 47.89 51.66 -7.50
C ARG A 8 47.18 50.48 -8.17
N SER A 9 47.25 49.36 -7.47
CA SER A 9 46.78 48.03 -7.85
C SER A 9 45.33 47.99 -8.30
N VAL A 10 45.09 47.26 -9.39
CA VAL A 10 43.78 46.74 -9.76
C VAL A 10 43.50 45.55 -8.85
N ILE A 11 42.50 45.65 -7.97
CA ILE A 11 42.00 44.52 -7.18
C ILE A 11 41.03 43.75 -8.07
N ALA A 12 41.45 42.60 -8.58
CA ALA A 12 40.59 41.67 -9.31
C ALA A 12 39.75 40.88 -8.29
N SER A 13 38.44 41.10 -8.29
CA SER A 13 37.47 40.33 -7.51
C SER A 13 37.26 38.95 -8.16
N VAL A 14 37.72 37.89 -7.49
CA VAL A 14 37.43 36.49 -7.87
C VAL A 14 36.07 36.11 -7.30
N ALA A 15 35.09 35.91 -8.17
CA ALA A 15 33.77 35.36 -7.82
C ALA A 15 33.87 33.83 -7.72
N ILE A 16 33.71 33.29 -6.51
CA ILE A 16 33.66 31.85 -6.24
C ILE A 16 32.23 31.38 -6.44
N LEU A 17 31.98 30.63 -7.52
CA LEU A 17 30.72 29.91 -7.77
C LEU A 17 30.68 28.68 -6.86
N VAL A 18 29.89 28.75 -5.79
CA VAL A 18 29.63 27.61 -4.90
C VAL A 18 28.48 26.78 -5.51
N SER A 19 28.82 25.65 -6.12
CA SER A 19 27.85 24.65 -6.57
C SER A 19 27.25 23.93 -5.35
N LEU A 20 25.95 24.14 -5.07
CA LEU A 20 25.23 23.42 -4.03
C LEU A 20 24.91 21.99 -4.52
N PRO A 21 25.19 20.93 -3.73
CA PRO A 21 24.74 19.60 -4.07
C PRO A 21 23.22 19.51 -3.86
N VAL A 22 22.51 19.10 -4.90
CA VAL A 22 21.10 18.67 -4.79
C VAL A 22 21.09 17.40 -3.96
N LEU A 23 20.54 17.45 -2.74
CA LEU A 23 20.20 16.27 -1.97
C LEU A 23 19.02 15.60 -2.69
N ALA A 24 19.28 14.49 -3.36
CA ALA A 24 18.22 13.59 -3.80
C ALA A 24 17.58 12.99 -2.55
N GLU A 25 16.31 13.32 -2.31
CA GLU A 25 15.49 12.68 -1.30
C GLU A 25 15.35 11.21 -1.69
N GLN A 26 16.12 10.35 -1.03
CA GLN A 26 15.90 8.90 -1.06
C GLN A 26 14.53 8.69 -0.40
N ALA A 27 13.53 8.34 -1.20
CA ALA A 27 12.25 7.88 -0.67
C ALA A 27 12.55 6.74 0.31
N GLU A 28 12.33 6.99 1.61
CA GLU A 28 12.45 5.95 2.61
C GLU A 28 11.54 4.80 2.20
N HIS A 29 12.14 3.62 2.11
CA HIS A 29 11.47 2.37 1.84
C HIS A 29 10.35 2.23 2.87
N ARG A 30 9.09 2.21 2.41
CA ARG A 30 7.91 1.93 3.24
C ARG A 30 7.99 0.47 3.67
N GLN A 31 8.79 0.19 4.70
CA GLN A 31 8.86 -1.12 5.33
C GLN A 31 7.55 -1.34 6.08
N LEU A 32 6.79 -2.34 5.65
CA LEU A 32 5.70 -2.88 6.44
C LEU A 32 6.35 -3.46 7.70
N GLY A 33 6.08 -2.87 8.86
CA GLY A 33 6.55 -3.39 10.15
C GLY A 33 5.92 -4.77 10.44
N PRO A 34 6.31 -5.43 11.56
CA PRO A 34 5.77 -6.73 11.91
C PRO A 34 4.24 -6.72 11.85
N HIS A 35 3.68 -7.64 11.07
CA HIS A 35 2.24 -7.77 10.96
C HIS A 35 1.64 -8.07 12.33
N VAL A 36 0.60 -7.32 12.69
CA VAL A 36 -0.20 -7.63 13.88
C VAL A 36 -1.35 -8.52 13.42
N HIS A 37 -1.42 -9.74 13.96
CA HIS A 37 -2.56 -10.64 13.67
C HIS A 37 -3.88 -9.93 13.94
N GLY A 38 -4.83 -10.14 13.05
CA GLY A 38 -6.11 -9.46 13.01
C GLY A 38 -6.09 -8.09 12.34
N GLN A 39 -4.94 -7.59 11.86
CA GLN A 39 -4.84 -6.27 11.23
C GLN A 39 -4.32 -6.38 9.79
N GLY A 40 -5.15 -5.95 8.83
CA GLY A 40 -4.76 -5.72 7.45
C GLY A 40 -4.67 -4.23 7.10
N THR A 41 -4.14 -3.95 5.92
CA THR A 41 -4.13 -2.61 5.32
C THR A 41 -4.89 -2.64 4.00
N LEU A 42 -5.73 -1.62 3.78
CA LEU A 42 -6.41 -1.39 2.52
C LEU A 42 -6.07 0.02 2.01
N ASP A 43 -5.29 0.11 0.95
CA ASP A 43 -5.03 1.37 0.25
C ASP A 43 -6.05 1.51 -0.89
N ILE A 44 -6.64 2.70 -1.02
CA ILE A 44 -7.66 3.02 -2.02
C ILE A 44 -7.24 4.31 -2.72
N ALA A 45 -7.15 4.28 -4.04
CA ALA A 45 -6.96 5.48 -4.87
C ALA A 45 -8.18 5.67 -5.76
N ILE A 46 -8.74 6.87 -5.77
CA ILE A 46 -9.92 7.21 -6.58
C ILE A 46 -9.55 8.36 -7.51
N GLU A 47 -9.66 8.15 -8.81
CA GLU A 47 -9.42 9.19 -9.81
C GLU A 47 -10.40 9.06 -10.99
N GLY A 48 -11.19 10.12 -11.21
CA GLY A 48 -12.21 10.13 -12.25
C GLY A 48 -13.20 8.97 -12.07
N LYS A 49 -13.25 8.06 -13.04
CA LYS A 49 -14.12 6.86 -13.01
C LYS A 49 -13.44 5.63 -12.43
N LYS A 50 -12.15 5.70 -12.11
CA LYS A 50 -11.38 4.55 -11.65
C LYS A 50 -11.22 4.56 -10.14
N ILE A 51 -11.31 3.36 -9.57
CA ILE A 51 -10.91 3.08 -8.20
C ILE A 51 -9.85 1.97 -8.28
N GLU A 52 -8.69 2.22 -7.71
CA GLU A 52 -7.66 1.22 -7.49
C GLU A 52 -7.63 0.87 -6.01
N MET A 53 -7.53 -0.41 -5.69
CA MET A 53 -7.45 -0.89 -4.31
C MET A 53 -6.31 -1.88 -4.17
N GLU A 54 -5.60 -1.79 -3.06
CA GLU A 54 -4.58 -2.76 -2.64
C GLU A 54 -4.91 -3.24 -1.22
N LEU A 55 -5.13 -4.54 -1.06
CA LEU A 55 -5.29 -5.18 0.25
C LEU A 55 -4.03 -5.95 0.58
N VAL A 56 -3.49 -5.75 1.78
CA VAL A 56 -2.44 -6.59 2.37
C VAL A 56 -2.94 -7.12 3.71
N ALA A 57 -2.95 -8.44 3.86
CA ALA A 57 -3.45 -9.11 5.05
C ALA A 57 -2.59 -10.33 5.43
N PRO A 58 -2.33 -10.58 6.73
CA PRO A 58 -1.63 -11.77 7.19
C PRO A 58 -2.34 -13.07 6.79
N GLY A 59 -1.59 -14.13 6.53
CA GLY A 59 -2.16 -15.45 6.26
C GLY A 59 -3.01 -15.98 7.43
N MET A 60 -2.61 -15.68 8.68
CA MET A 60 -3.42 -16.00 9.86
C MET A 60 -4.83 -15.42 9.78
N ASP A 61 -4.98 -14.24 9.18
CA ASP A 61 -6.25 -13.52 9.17
C ASP A 61 -7.23 -14.10 8.15
N ILE A 62 -6.68 -14.62 7.04
CA ILE A 62 -7.42 -15.10 5.88
C ILE A 62 -7.65 -16.62 5.94
N VAL A 63 -6.61 -17.42 6.19
CA VAL A 63 -6.67 -18.89 6.14
C VAL A 63 -6.37 -19.57 7.48
N GLY A 64 -5.96 -18.80 8.49
CA GLY A 64 -5.70 -19.31 9.85
C GLY A 64 -4.31 -19.92 10.04
N PHE A 65 -3.38 -19.66 9.11
CA PHE A 65 -1.98 -20.09 9.20
C PHE A 65 -1.07 -19.17 8.38
N GLU A 66 0.23 -19.16 8.70
CA GLU A 66 1.25 -18.31 8.05
C GLU A 66 2.35 -19.09 7.33
N HIS A 67 2.34 -20.42 7.38
CA HIS A 67 3.27 -21.22 6.58
C HIS A 67 2.72 -21.43 5.16
N VAL A 68 3.62 -21.76 4.23
CA VAL A 68 3.23 -22.17 2.88
C VAL A 68 2.30 -23.39 2.95
N ALA A 69 1.16 -23.33 2.27
CA ALA A 69 0.25 -24.47 2.16
C ALA A 69 0.95 -25.69 1.53
N THR A 70 1.14 -26.76 2.31
CA THR A 70 1.81 -27.99 1.85
C THR A 70 0.82 -29.12 1.62
N THR A 71 -0.21 -29.21 2.46
CA THR A 71 -1.29 -30.22 2.35
C THR A 71 -2.38 -29.79 1.37
N ASP A 72 -3.11 -30.76 0.82
CA ASP A 72 -4.20 -30.48 -0.12
C ASP A 72 -5.33 -29.65 0.52
N ASP A 73 -5.64 -29.91 1.79
CA ASP A 73 -6.61 -29.11 2.55
C ASP A 73 -6.17 -27.64 2.71
N GLN A 74 -4.89 -27.41 3.00
CA GLN A 74 -4.35 -26.05 3.10
C GLN A 74 -4.36 -25.34 1.75
N LYS A 75 -3.97 -26.04 0.67
CA LYS A 75 -4.00 -25.48 -0.69
C LYS A 75 -5.43 -25.13 -1.09
N ALA A 76 -6.40 -25.99 -0.80
CA ALA A 76 -7.81 -25.72 -1.05
C ALA A 76 -8.32 -24.51 -0.26
N LYS A 77 -7.89 -24.32 1.00
CA LYS A 77 -8.21 -23.10 1.77
C LYS A 77 -7.63 -21.83 1.13
N VAL A 78 -6.37 -21.87 0.69
CA VAL A 78 -5.73 -20.73 0.01
C VAL A 78 -6.46 -20.39 -1.28
N GLU A 79 -6.75 -21.38 -2.14
CA GLU A 79 -7.45 -21.13 -3.40
C GLU A 79 -8.89 -20.66 -3.19
N LYS A 80 -9.60 -21.18 -2.19
CA LYS A 80 -10.92 -20.66 -1.80
C LYS A 80 -10.83 -19.21 -1.35
N ALA A 81 -9.87 -18.87 -0.50
CA ALA A 81 -9.68 -17.50 -0.03
C ALA A 81 -9.35 -16.55 -1.18
N LYS A 82 -8.48 -16.95 -2.11
CA LYS A 82 -8.18 -16.18 -3.32
C LYS A 82 -9.43 -15.94 -4.16
N ALA A 83 -10.26 -16.97 -4.36
CA ALA A 83 -11.51 -16.83 -5.11
C ALA A 83 -12.50 -15.87 -4.44
N GLN A 84 -12.62 -15.90 -3.11
CA GLN A 84 -13.43 -14.94 -2.36
C GLN A 84 -12.89 -13.51 -2.49
N LEU A 85 -11.58 -13.31 -2.32
CA LEU A 85 -10.93 -12.01 -2.47
C LEU A 85 -10.99 -11.48 -3.90
N ALA A 86 -11.02 -12.34 -4.92
CA ALA A 86 -11.15 -11.94 -6.32
C ALA A 86 -12.53 -11.35 -6.63
N ASP A 87 -13.55 -11.68 -5.84
CA ASP A 87 -14.90 -11.11 -5.92
C ASP A 87 -15.01 -9.78 -5.16
N VAL A 88 -14.18 -8.82 -5.58
CA VAL A 88 -13.92 -7.58 -4.84
C VAL A 88 -15.17 -6.76 -4.54
N LEU A 89 -16.19 -6.74 -5.41
CA LEU A 89 -17.41 -5.97 -5.17
C LEU A 89 -18.37 -6.65 -4.18
N ASN A 90 -18.18 -7.93 -3.88
CA ASN A 90 -18.84 -8.61 -2.77
C ASN A 90 -18.08 -8.42 -1.45
N VAL A 91 -16.74 -8.38 -1.50
CA VAL A 91 -15.89 -8.11 -0.33
C VAL A 91 -15.95 -6.65 0.11
N PHE A 92 -15.86 -5.72 -0.83
CA PHE A 92 -15.87 -4.26 -0.64
C PHE A 92 -17.03 -3.67 -1.46
N LYS A 93 -18.19 -3.60 -0.83
CA LYS A 93 -19.44 -3.20 -1.46
C LYS A 93 -19.49 -1.69 -1.62
N LEU A 94 -19.52 -1.26 -2.88
CA LEU A 94 -19.74 0.12 -3.26
C LEU A 94 -21.24 0.39 -3.51
N PRO A 95 -21.72 1.64 -3.37
CA PRO A 95 -23.11 1.98 -3.65
C PRO A 95 -23.52 1.58 -5.06
N SER A 96 -24.64 0.86 -5.21
CA SER A 96 -25.13 0.42 -6.52
C SER A 96 -25.40 1.58 -7.49
N ALA A 97 -25.73 2.76 -6.96
CA ALA A 97 -25.88 4.00 -7.72
C ALA A 97 -24.61 4.41 -8.49
N ALA A 98 -23.42 4.03 -8.00
CA ALA A 98 -22.15 4.30 -8.66
C ALA A 98 -21.88 3.42 -9.89
N LYS A 99 -22.64 2.32 -10.05
CA LYS A 99 -22.56 1.37 -11.17
C LYS A 99 -21.13 0.88 -11.42
N CYS A 100 -20.45 0.50 -10.34
CA CYS A 100 -19.09 0.01 -10.40
C CYS A 100 -19.00 -1.41 -10.95
N LYS A 101 -17.93 -1.70 -11.70
CA LYS A 101 -17.59 -3.00 -12.27
C LYS A 101 -16.10 -3.28 -12.04
N THR A 102 -15.78 -4.51 -11.68
CA THR A 102 -14.39 -4.96 -11.59
C THR A 102 -13.80 -5.14 -12.98
N GLU A 103 -12.68 -4.48 -13.25
CA GLU A 103 -11.89 -4.67 -14.47
C GLU A 103 -10.82 -5.74 -14.24
N THR A 104 -10.09 -5.63 -13.13
CA THR A 104 -9.05 -6.58 -12.73
C THR A 104 -9.13 -6.88 -11.25
N ALA A 105 -8.81 -8.12 -10.90
CA ALA A 105 -8.65 -8.57 -9.53
C ALA A 105 -7.55 -9.63 -9.50
N ASN A 106 -6.37 -9.26 -9.03
CA ASN A 106 -5.24 -10.17 -8.88
C ASN A 106 -5.07 -10.47 -7.40
N VAL A 107 -5.07 -11.74 -7.03
CA VAL A 107 -4.90 -12.16 -5.63
C VAL A 107 -3.77 -13.16 -5.54
N GLU A 108 -2.78 -12.83 -4.73
CA GLU A 108 -1.61 -13.65 -4.48
C GLU A 108 -1.52 -14.00 -3.01
N SER A 109 -0.99 -15.19 -2.74
CA SER A 109 -0.50 -15.55 -1.42
C SER A 109 1.00 -15.74 -1.57
N ARG A 110 1.76 -14.84 -0.96
CA ARG A 110 3.22 -14.79 -1.08
C ARG A 110 3.87 -14.95 0.28
N LYS A 111 5.14 -15.34 0.29
CA LYS A 111 5.94 -15.28 1.51
C LYS A 111 6.40 -13.85 1.70
N GLU A 112 6.23 -13.33 2.90
CA GLU A 112 6.88 -12.10 3.31
C GLU A 112 8.38 -12.39 3.48
N THR A 113 9.20 -11.86 2.57
CA THR A 113 10.65 -11.86 2.74
C THR A 113 11.04 -10.57 3.43
N HIS A 114 11.29 -10.65 4.74
CA HIS A 114 12.04 -9.60 5.43
C HIS A 114 13.46 -9.63 4.85
N HIS A 115 13.78 -8.74 3.92
CA HIS A 115 15.16 -8.55 3.48
C HIS A 115 15.67 -7.25 4.10
N PRO A 116 16.45 -7.30 5.19
CA PRO A 116 17.26 -6.18 5.61
C PRO A 116 18.44 -6.09 4.64
N GLY A 117 18.20 -5.55 3.44
CA GLY A 117 19.18 -5.23 2.40
C GLY A 117 20.33 -6.21 2.19
N ASP A 118 20.22 -7.11 1.22
CA ASP A 118 21.37 -7.83 0.65
C ASP A 118 20.97 -8.23 -0.79
N LYS A 119 21.73 -7.92 -1.84
CA LYS A 119 22.92 -8.66 -2.30
C LYS A 119 22.70 -10.16 -2.25
N ASP A 120 22.56 -10.74 -3.44
CA ASP A 120 22.55 -12.17 -3.67
C ASP A 120 23.75 -12.83 -3.00
N ASP A 121 23.53 -13.54 -1.90
CA ASP A 121 24.41 -14.60 -1.41
C ASP A 121 23.54 -15.63 -0.68
N ASP A 122 23.57 -16.85 -1.23
CA ASP A 122 23.00 -18.07 -0.66
C ASP A 122 23.59 -18.30 0.75
N ASP A 123 22.81 -18.04 1.80
CA ASP A 123 23.05 -18.61 3.13
C ASP A 123 21.75 -18.62 3.95
N ASP A 124 21.18 -19.82 4.14
CA ASP A 124 20.10 -20.12 5.07
C ASP A 124 20.51 -19.76 6.51
N LYS A 125 20.22 -18.52 6.94
CA LYS A 125 20.24 -18.16 8.36
C LYS A 125 18.94 -18.63 9.03
N PRO A 126 18.98 -19.50 10.05
CA PRO A 126 17.78 -19.88 10.79
C PRO A 126 17.46 -18.77 11.79
N GLY A 127 16.46 -17.94 11.50
CA GLY A 127 16.08 -16.90 12.46
C GLY A 127 14.93 -15.96 12.12
N GLU A 128 14.55 -15.82 10.85
CA GLU A 128 13.41 -14.96 10.50
C GLU A 128 12.19 -15.82 10.18
N SER A 129 11.13 -15.66 10.99
CA SER A 129 9.85 -16.32 10.70
C SER A 129 9.30 -15.71 9.41
N GLN A 130 9.47 -16.42 8.31
CA GLN A 130 8.84 -16.08 7.05
C GLN A 130 7.35 -16.41 7.16
N HIS A 131 6.51 -15.38 7.27
CA HIS A 131 5.06 -15.53 7.33
C HIS A 131 4.46 -15.32 5.93
N SER A 132 3.41 -16.06 5.60
CA SER A 132 2.67 -15.89 4.35
C SER A 132 1.68 -14.75 4.52
N GLU A 133 1.60 -13.89 3.52
CA GLU A 133 0.61 -12.82 3.43
C GLU A 133 -0.25 -12.99 2.16
N PHE A 134 -1.45 -12.45 2.21
CA PHE A 134 -2.29 -12.25 1.05
C PHE A 134 -2.14 -10.80 0.60
N HIS A 135 -1.87 -10.63 -0.68
CA HIS A 135 -1.90 -9.34 -1.32
C HIS A 135 -2.83 -9.41 -2.52
N ALA A 136 -3.74 -8.44 -2.58
CA ALA A 136 -4.69 -8.34 -3.66
C ALA A 136 -4.68 -6.93 -4.25
N THR A 137 -4.63 -6.85 -5.57
CA THR A 137 -4.74 -5.59 -6.32
C THR A 137 -5.97 -5.61 -7.20
N TYR A 138 -6.67 -4.49 -7.23
CA TYR A 138 -7.94 -4.36 -7.92
C TYR A 138 -7.99 -3.08 -8.74
N THR A 139 -8.57 -3.17 -9.93
CA THR A 139 -9.01 -2.00 -10.70
C THR A 139 -10.51 -2.11 -10.92
N ILE A 140 -11.23 -1.08 -10.51
CA ILE A 140 -12.68 -0.98 -10.60
C ILE A 140 -13.03 0.28 -11.41
N THR A 141 -13.99 0.17 -12.33
CA THR A 141 -14.54 1.32 -13.06
C THR A 141 -15.97 1.58 -12.59
N CYS A 142 -16.27 2.82 -12.22
CA CYS A 142 -17.61 3.29 -11.87
C CYS A 142 -18.15 4.25 -12.94
N GLU A 143 -19.38 4.03 -13.41
CA GLU A 143 -19.99 4.93 -14.39
C GLU A 143 -20.39 6.28 -13.76
N ALA A 144 -20.73 6.28 -12.46
CA ALA A 144 -21.16 7.43 -11.67
C ALA A 144 -20.30 7.57 -10.38
N PRO A 145 -19.01 7.92 -10.50
CA PRO A 145 -18.07 7.97 -9.37
C PRO A 145 -18.52 8.91 -8.24
N GLU A 146 -19.26 9.97 -8.53
CA GLU A 146 -19.84 10.88 -7.53
C GLU A 146 -20.83 10.22 -6.57
N SER A 147 -21.34 9.03 -6.91
CA SER A 147 -22.22 8.24 -6.04
C SER A 147 -21.45 7.34 -5.06
N VAL A 148 -20.11 7.29 -5.13
CA VAL A 148 -19.26 6.54 -4.20
C VAL A 148 -19.13 7.29 -2.88
N THR A 149 -20.23 7.38 -2.14
CA THR A 149 -20.33 8.13 -0.87
C THR A 149 -19.87 7.34 0.35
N GLY A 150 -19.59 6.05 0.17
CA GLY A 150 -19.07 5.18 1.22
C GLY A 150 -18.80 3.78 0.69
N MET A 151 -18.43 2.89 1.60
CA MET A 151 -18.16 1.49 1.30
C MET A 151 -18.49 0.62 2.52
N GLU A 152 -19.17 -0.49 2.31
CA GLU A 152 -19.36 -1.55 3.32
C GLU A 152 -18.40 -2.70 3.00
N THR A 153 -17.94 -3.44 4.01
CA THR A 153 -17.14 -4.65 3.77
C THR A 153 -17.73 -5.91 4.36
N ALA A 154 -17.70 -7.00 3.59
CA ALA A 154 -17.94 -8.36 4.05
C ALA A 154 -16.64 -9.06 4.52
N TYR A 155 -15.49 -8.40 4.39
CA TYR A 155 -14.17 -8.95 4.73
C TYR A 155 -14.15 -9.65 6.10
N PHE A 156 -14.70 -9.02 7.14
CA PHE A 156 -14.67 -9.59 8.48
C PHE A 156 -15.63 -10.78 8.68
N SER A 157 -16.71 -10.86 7.90
CA SER A 157 -17.58 -12.05 7.91
C SER A 157 -17.01 -13.20 7.09
N ASP A 158 -16.28 -12.88 6.01
CA ASP A 158 -15.68 -13.88 5.13
C ASP A 158 -14.39 -14.47 5.73
N PHE A 159 -13.64 -13.67 6.48
CA PHE A 159 -12.36 -14.03 7.08
C PHE A 159 -12.39 -13.83 8.59
N ALA A 160 -12.51 -14.94 9.34
CA ALA A 160 -12.69 -14.93 10.79
C ALA A 160 -11.49 -14.39 11.58
N GLY A 161 -10.29 -14.43 10.99
CA GLY A 161 -9.08 -13.91 11.63
C GLY A 161 -8.98 -12.39 11.56
N GLY A 162 -9.44 -11.76 10.47
CA GLY A 162 -9.41 -10.30 10.33
C GLY A 162 -10.25 -9.56 11.38
N GLN A 163 -9.70 -8.53 12.02
CA GLN A 163 -10.38 -7.73 13.07
C GLN A 163 -10.43 -6.24 12.72
N LEU A 164 -9.41 -5.75 12.05
CA LEU A 164 -9.19 -4.36 11.68
C LEU A 164 -8.65 -4.27 10.26
N LEU A 165 -9.12 -3.30 9.50
CA LEU A 165 -8.44 -2.78 8.31
C LEU A 165 -8.05 -1.34 8.57
N ASN A 166 -6.76 -1.03 8.49
CA ASN A 166 -6.28 0.34 8.37
C ASN A 166 -6.49 0.76 6.91
N VAL A 167 -7.34 1.75 6.69
CA VAL A 167 -7.74 2.17 5.36
C VAL A 167 -7.10 3.51 5.03
N ASN A 168 -6.30 3.56 3.97
CA ASN A 168 -5.77 4.80 3.42
C ASN A 168 -6.54 5.13 2.16
N VAL A 169 -7.07 6.35 2.04
CA VAL A 169 -7.82 6.78 0.86
C VAL A 169 -7.15 7.99 0.25
N THR A 170 -6.82 7.90 -1.04
CA THR A 170 -6.24 8.99 -1.83
C THR A 170 -7.21 9.39 -2.92
N THR A 171 -7.50 10.69 -2.99
CA THR A 171 -8.40 11.31 -3.98
C THR A 171 -7.77 12.60 -4.50
N PRO A 172 -8.32 13.25 -5.54
CA PRO A 172 -7.85 14.57 -5.97
C PRO A 172 -8.00 15.66 -4.90
N LYS A 173 -8.86 15.44 -3.89
CA LYS A 173 -9.04 16.36 -2.76
C LYS A 173 -7.99 16.18 -1.67
N GLY A 174 -7.24 15.09 -1.70
CA GLY A 174 -6.18 14.77 -0.73
C GLY A 174 -6.23 13.33 -0.24
N GLN A 175 -5.41 13.05 0.77
CA GLN A 175 -5.31 11.76 1.43
C GLN A 175 -5.95 11.79 2.81
N THR A 176 -6.68 10.73 3.16
CA THR A 176 -7.22 10.51 4.50
C THR A 176 -6.93 9.10 4.98
N GLN A 177 -7.06 8.88 6.29
CA GLN A 177 -6.96 7.57 6.90
C GLN A 177 -8.21 7.29 7.74
N ALA A 178 -8.64 6.04 7.75
CA ALA A 178 -9.76 5.56 8.53
C ALA A 178 -9.49 4.12 8.97
N GLN A 179 -10.37 3.61 9.83
CA GLN A 179 -10.35 2.21 10.25
C GLN A 179 -11.72 1.60 10.03
N MET A 180 -11.73 0.38 9.50
CA MET A 180 -12.91 -0.48 9.48
C MET A 180 -12.67 -1.64 10.45
N THR A 181 -13.70 -2.02 11.20
CA THR A 181 -13.64 -3.14 12.16
C THR A 181 -14.88 -4.03 12.00
N ARG A 182 -14.90 -5.17 12.70
CA ARG A 182 -16.11 -6.00 12.84
C ARG A 182 -17.34 -5.22 13.30
N GLU A 183 -17.16 -4.32 14.25
CA GLU A 183 -18.24 -3.53 14.85
C GLU A 183 -18.66 -2.34 13.97
N LYS A 184 -17.72 -1.85 13.13
CA LYS A 184 -17.94 -0.77 12.18
C LYS A 184 -17.38 -1.14 10.80
N PRO A 185 -18.04 -2.04 10.06
CA PRO A 185 -17.56 -2.54 8.77
C PRO A 185 -17.90 -1.58 7.62
N THR A 186 -17.83 -0.27 7.87
CA THR A 186 -18.25 0.79 6.95
C THR A 186 -17.25 1.93 6.92
N LEU A 187 -16.99 2.45 5.73
CA LEU A 187 -16.18 3.63 5.45
C LEU A 187 -17.08 4.72 4.86
N ASP A 188 -17.01 5.93 5.41
CA ASP A 188 -17.69 7.11 4.85
C ASP A 188 -16.72 7.85 3.92
N LEU A 189 -17.17 8.13 2.69
CA LEU A 189 -16.41 8.82 1.66
C LEU A 189 -17.06 10.15 1.23
N THR A 190 -18.19 10.54 1.84
CA THR A 190 -18.99 11.71 1.42
C THR A 190 -18.18 13.02 1.38
N GLY A 191 -17.18 13.17 2.25
CA GLY A 191 -16.33 14.37 2.34
C GLY A 191 -15.05 14.35 1.50
N VAL A 192 -14.70 13.22 0.87
CA VAL A 192 -13.40 13.03 0.20
C VAL A 192 -13.51 12.83 -1.32
N MET A 193 -14.71 12.59 -1.85
CA MET A 193 -14.99 12.49 -3.29
C MET A 193 -15.13 13.85 -3.97
#